data_AF-A0A4Y4C6A1-F1
#
_entry.id   AF-A0A4Y4C6A1-F1
#
_cell.length_a   1.000
_cell.length_b   1.000
_cell.length_c   1.000
_cell.angle_alpha   90.00
_cell.angle_beta   90.00
_cell.angle_gamma   90.00
#
_symmetry.space_group_name_H-M   'P 1'
#
loop_
_entity.id
_entity.type
_entity.pdbx_description
1 polymer ?
#
loop_
_entity_poly.entity_id
_entity_poly.type
_entity_poly.pdbx_seq_one_letter_code
_entity_poly.pdbx_strand_id
1 'polypeptide(L)'
;MTTSAAPAAAFDAWALEAIQRGDLDTLANFRTLAPGMPYTHPTADHFLPLFIALGAGDGRTGKLVDGVDGYAVGFSRRSFALY
;
A
#
# COMPACT_ATOMS: atom_id res chain seq x y z
N MET A 1 -14.75 10.96 -17.75
CA MET A 1 -13.84 9.99 -18.40
C MET A 1 -13.06 9.32 -17.28
N THR A 2 -13.64 8.26 -16.69
CA THR A 2 -13.06 7.54 -15.55
C THR A 2 -12.09 6.50 -16.08
N THR A 3 -10.80 6.87 -16.16
CA THR A 3 -9.75 5.88 -16.43
C THR A 3 -9.77 4.89 -15.28
N SER A 4 -10.24 3.67 -15.52
CA SER A 4 -10.07 2.57 -14.58
C SER A 4 -8.57 2.45 -14.32
N ALA A 5 -8.11 2.88 -13.16
CA ALA A 5 -6.75 2.67 -12.73
C ALA A 5 -6.47 1.17 -12.81
N ALA A 6 -5.39 0.77 -13.49
CA ALA A 6 -4.98 -0.63 -13.55
C ALA A 6 -4.99 -1.24 -12.13
N PRO A 7 -5.30 -2.54 -11.93
CA PRO A 7 -5.51 -3.12 -10.60
C PRO A 7 -4.47 -2.73 -9.53
N ALA A 8 -3.19 -2.63 -9.92
CA ALA A 8 -2.10 -2.18 -9.05
C ALA A 8 -2.26 -0.73 -8.55
N ALA A 9 -2.76 0.17 -9.38
CA ALA A 9 -2.96 1.57 -9.04
C ALA A 9 -4.13 1.81 -8.08
N ALA A 10 -5.20 1.03 -8.21
CA ALA A 10 -6.27 1.03 -7.23
C ALA A 10 -5.79 0.49 -5.87
N PHE A 11 -5.00 -0.58 -5.86
CA PHE A 11 -4.45 -1.16 -4.64
C PHE A 11 -3.49 -0.20 -3.93
N ASP A 12 -2.58 0.43 -4.67
CA ASP A 12 -1.63 1.41 -4.14
C ASP A 12 -2.33 2.60 -3.48
N ALA A 13 -3.37 3.14 -4.15
CA ALA A 13 -4.16 4.23 -3.59
C ALA A 13 -4.91 3.80 -2.31
N TRP A 14 -5.53 2.62 -2.32
CA TRP A 14 -6.20 2.06 -1.15
C TRP A 14 -5.24 1.86 0.04
N ALA A 15 -4.05 1.31 -0.22
CA ALA A 15 -3.05 1.07 0.81
C ALA A 15 -2.52 2.40 1.38
N LEU A 16 -2.30 3.40 0.52
CA LEU A 16 -1.89 4.73 0.91
C LEU A 16 -2.88 5.39 1.89
N GLU A 17 -4.16 5.34 1.59
CA GLU A 17 -5.20 5.90 2.44
C GLU A 17 -5.25 5.22 3.81
N ALA A 18 -5.17 3.89 3.84
CA ALA A 18 -5.16 3.13 5.09
C ALA A 18 -3.88 3.40 5.91
N ILE A 19 -2.72 3.50 5.25
CA ILE A 19 -1.47 3.93 5.87
C ILE A 19 -1.64 5.32 6.46
N GLN A 20 -2.18 6.31 5.75
CA GLN A 20 -2.33 7.67 6.30
C GLN A 20 -3.20 7.72 7.56
N ARG A 21 -4.21 6.85 7.67
CA ARG A 21 -5.09 6.74 8.84
C ARG A 21 -4.53 5.90 10.00
N GLY A 22 -3.43 5.17 9.78
CA GLY A 22 -2.92 4.20 10.77
C GLY A 22 -3.83 2.98 10.91
N ASP A 23 -4.60 2.67 9.86
CA ASP A 23 -5.66 1.67 9.85
C ASP A 23 -5.07 0.27 9.54
N LEU A 24 -4.37 -0.29 10.52
CA LEU A 24 -3.67 -1.57 10.40
C LEU A 24 -4.63 -2.74 10.14
N ASP A 25 -5.85 -2.68 10.69
CA ASP A 25 -6.86 -3.72 10.48
C ASP A 25 -7.32 -3.77 9.02
N THR A 26 -7.53 -2.61 8.40
CA THR A 26 -7.84 -2.54 6.96
C THR A 26 -6.70 -3.11 6.12
N LEU A 27 -5.45 -2.73 6.43
CA LEU A 27 -4.27 -3.25 5.74
C LEU A 27 -4.13 -4.77 5.91
N ALA A 28 -4.31 -5.30 7.12
CA ALA A 28 -4.20 -6.73 7.40
C ALA A 28 -5.25 -7.56 6.65
N ASN A 29 -6.41 -6.98 6.39
CA ASN A 29 -7.50 -7.59 5.63
C ASN A 29 -7.42 -7.34 4.10
N PHE A 30 -6.25 -7.00 3.55
CA PHE A 30 -6.10 -6.67 2.12
C PHE A 30 -6.66 -7.72 1.17
N ARG A 31 -6.62 -9.02 1.51
CA ARG A 31 -7.14 -10.09 0.65
C ARG A 31 -8.63 -9.99 0.38
N THR A 32 -9.40 -9.42 1.31
CA THR A 32 -10.85 -9.27 1.21
C THR A 32 -11.27 -7.84 0.91
N LEU A 33 -10.52 -6.85 1.39
CA LEU A 33 -10.90 -5.45 1.30
C LEU A 33 -10.22 -4.69 0.16
N ALA A 34 -9.04 -5.12 -0.29
CA ALA A 34 -8.28 -4.35 -1.26
C ALA A 34 -8.77 -4.59 -2.70
N PRO A 35 -8.81 -3.53 -3.53
CA PRO A 35 -9.14 -3.67 -4.95
C PRO A 35 -8.03 -4.43 -5.69
N GLY A 36 -8.41 -5.13 -6.77
CA GLY A 36 -7.45 -5.81 -7.64
C GLY A 36 -6.96 -7.18 -7.15
N MET A 37 -7.44 -7.68 -6.01
CA MET A 37 -7.18 -9.04 -5.57
C MET A 37 -7.89 -10.09 -6.46
N PRO A 38 -7.29 -11.28 -6.66
CA PRO A 38 -6.01 -11.73 -6.10
C PRO A 38 -4.78 -11.30 -6.93
N TYR A 39 -4.96 -10.48 -7.97
CA TYR A 39 -3.92 -10.21 -8.97
C TYR A 39 -2.78 -9.31 -8.48
N THR A 40 -3.08 -8.35 -7.61
CA THR A 40 -2.09 -7.39 -7.09
C THR A 40 -1.14 -7.98 -6.08
N HIS A 41 -1.61 -8.94 -5.27
CA HIS A 41 -0.81 -9.67 -4.29
C HIS A 41 -1.31 -11.13 -4.17
N PRO A 42 -0.89 -12.04 -5.07
CA PRO A 42 -1.28 -13.45 -4.99
C PRO A 42 -0.85 -14.13 -3.69
N THR A 43 0.30 -13.73 -3.15
CA THR A 43 0.79 -14.06 -1.81
C THR A 43 1.02 -12.79 -0.99
N ALA A 44 1.22 -12.93 0.32
CA ALA A 44 1.47 -11.78 1.19
C ALA A 44 2.93 -11.29 1.15
N ASP A 45 3.86 -12.02 0.52
CA ASP A 45 5.30 -11.87 0.76
C ASP A 45 5.83 -10.47 0.46
N HIS A 46 5.34 -9.83 -0.61
CA HIS A 46 5.76 -8.49 -1.01
C HIS A 46 5.05 -7.38 -0.22
N PHE A 47 3.92 -7.70 0.42
CA PHE A 47 3.15 -6.75 1.21
C PHE A 47 3.55 -6.77 2.69
N LEU A 48 4.01 -7.91 3.20
CA LEU A 48 4.37 -8.11 4.60
C LEU A 48 5.44 -7.14 5.14
N PRO A 49 6.49 -6.74 4.38
CA PRO A 49 7.48 -5.76 4.87
C PRO A 49 6.89 -4.42 5.33
N LEU A 50 5.72 -4.04 4.79
CA LEU A 50 4.98 -2.85 5.24
C LEU A 50 4.69 -2.88 6.74
N PHE A 51 4.25 -4.01 7.27
CA PHE A 51 3.88 -4.16 8.67
C PHE A 51 5.09 -4.12 9.61
N ILE A 52 6.25 -4.58 9.13
CA ILE A 52 7.51 -4.47 9.88
C ILE A 52 7.88 -3.00 10.04
N ALA A 53 7.82 -2.23 8.96
CA ALA A 53 8.09 -0.79 9.01
C ALA A 53 7.10 -0.09 9.96
N LEU A 54 5.78 -0.25 9.75
CA LEU A 54 4.75 0.37 10.59
C LEU A 54 4.87 0.00 12.07
N GLY A 55 5.20 -1.26 12.38
CA GLY A 55 5.45 -1.71 13.74
C GLY A 55 6.65 -1.01 14.40
N ALA A 56 7.72 -0.77 13.65
CA ALA A 56 8.89 -0.04 14.15
C ALA A 56 8.59 1.45 14.45
N GLY A 57 7.56 2.02 13.81
CA GLY A 57 7.09 3.39 14.06
C GLY A 57 6.04 3.52 15.16
N ASP A 58 5.75 2.45 15.93
CA ASP A 58 4.65 2.41 16.92
C ASP A 58 3.27 2.68 16.29
N GLY A 59 3.04 2.15 15.09
CA GLY A 59 1.82 2.38 14.32
C GLY A 59 1.66 3.82 13.81
N ARG A 60 2.61 4.73 14.09
CA ARG A 60 2.61 6.08 13.54
C ARG A 60 2.87 6.03 12.06
N THR A 61 2.21 6.94 11.36
CA THR A 61 2.20 6.98 9.91
C THR A 61 3.12 8.13 9.53
N GLY A 62 4.24 7.74 8.94
CA GLY A 62 5.28 8.67 8.55
C GLY A 62 4.83 9.59 7.42
N LYS A 63 5.55 10.70 7.22
CA LYS A 63 5.33 11.53 6.05
C LYS A 63 5.70 10.72 4.80
N LEU A 64 4.90 10.86 3.74
CA LEU A 64 5.27 10.33 2.42
C LEU A 64 6.62 10.93 2.03
N VAL A 65 7.51 10.07 1.54
CA VAL A 65 8.78 10.54 0.97
C VAL A 65 8.48 10.94 -0.46
N ASP A 66 8.52 12.25 -0.72
CA ASP A 66 8.34 12.79 -2.06
C ASP A 66 9.43 12.20 -3.00
N GLY A 67 9.03 11.76 -4.19
CA GLY A 67 9.97 11.39 -5.28
C GLY A 67 10.24 9.89 -5.48
N VAL A 68 9.65 8.99 -4.68
CA VAL A 68 9.67 7.54 -4.96
C VAL A 68 8.24 7.00 -5.03
N ASP A 69 7.49 7.48 -6.02
CA ASP A 69 6.16 6.99 -6.40
C ASP A 69 6.09 6.61 -7.89
N GLY A 70 4.93 6.09 -8.31
CA GLY A 70 4.69 5.60 -9.67
C GLY A 70 4.94 4.11 -9.87
N TYR A 71 4.84 3.68 -11.13
CA TYR A 71 4.83 2.26 -11.51
C TYR A 71 5.97 1.94 -12.49
N ALA A 72 6.61 0.80 -12.30
CA ALA A 72 7.53 0.23 -13.29
C ALA A 72 7.03 -1.16 -13.69
N VAL A 73 6.75 -1.37 -14.98
CA VAL A 73 6.22 -2.65 -15.50
C VAL A 73 4.99 -3.16 -14.71
N GLY A 74 4.14 -2.24 -14.24
CA GLY A 74 2.94 -2.56 -13.45
C GLY A 74 3.13 -2.70 -11.93
N PHE A 75 4.37 -2.62 -11.42
CA PHE A 75 4.66 -2.70 -9.98
C PHE A 75 4.72 -1.31 -9.34
N SER A 76 4.02 -1.11 -8.21
CA SER A 76 4.15 0.12 -7.42
C SER A 76 5.57 0.23 -6.85
N ARG A 77 6.12 1.44 -6.88
CA ARG A 77 7.42 1.78 -6.27
C ARG A 77 7.26 2.65 -5.02
N ARG A 78 6.04 2.82 -4.51
CA ARG A 78 5.74 3.78 -3.44
C ARG A 78 6.60 3.53 -2.20
N SER A 79 7.21 4.60 -1.71
CA SER A 79 7.96 4.60 -0.44
C SER A 79 7.41 5.64 0.54
N PHE A 80 7.58 5.38 1.83
CA PHE A 80 7.23 6.28 2.94
C PHE A 80 8.28 6.15 4.05
N ALA A 81 8.39 7.15 4.93
CA ALA A 81 9.36 7.15 6.01
C ALA A 81 8.73 7.57 7.33
N LEU A 82 8.96 6.77 8.36
CA LEU A 82 8.46 6.99 9.72
C LEU A 82 9.46 7.86 10.49
N TYR A 83 9.00 9.00 11.01
CA TYR A 83 9.76 9.88 11.91
C TYR A 83 8.89 10.19 13.13
#